data_AF-A0A958DM04-F1
#
_entry.id   AF-A0A958DM04-F1
#
_cell.length_a   1.000
_cell.length_b   1.000
_cell.length_c   1.000
_cell.angle_alpha   90.00
_cell.angle_beta   90.00
_cell.angle_gamma   90.00
#
_symmetry.space_group_name_H-M   'P 1'
#
loop_
_entity.id
_entity.type
_entity.pdbx_description
1 polymer ?
#
loop_
_entity_poly.entity_id
_entity_poly.type
_entity_poly.pdbx_seq_one_letter_code
_entity_poly.pdbx_strand_id
1 'polypeptide(L)'
;MKIISNSAKIYLLSIFLCLLLATNNSFSQQNNSSQNQQEQKDAKKKESNKPIAEKTEKDNAESEESIEVPLLIQSDENAGWTSATNGWIGLRSKLAEKGIELETAITGDMISNVSGGISSGNAFLNNVDVAISFDGETLMGWQGATLLTYILGNYGGSPGDYVGDFQGVSNIDAFNTWKVYELWLEQNFAQDSWSFKAGLIDLNSEFYVTETAGFFINSSFGIGAEFAQTGQNGPSIFPATSLALRVRYSPMESVYGQFAAFDAVSGNPDNPRGTQIHRFNSTDGLLLTGEIGSINNHWC
;
A
#
# COMPACT_ATOMS: atom_id res chain seq x y z
N MET A 1 -5.00 -21.68 -27.72
CA MET A 1 -6.43 -21.29 -27.62
C MET A 1 -7.06 -22.12 -26.49
N LYS A 2 -7.00 -21.62 -25.25
CA LYS A 2 -7.55 -22.28 -24.06
C LYS A 2 -8.51 -21.28 -23.42
N ILE A 3 -9.73 -21.75 -23.22
CA ILE A 3 -10.91 -21.00 -22.82
C ILE A 3 -10.69 -20.52 -21.37
N ILE A 4 -10.54 -19.21 -21.19
CA ILE A 4 -10.54 -18.58 -19.87
C ILE A 4 -11.97 -18.66 -19.35
N SER A 5 -12.14 -19.40 -18.24
CA SER A 5 -13.43 -19.72 -17.66
C SER A 5 -14.17 -18.46 -17.18
N ASN A 6 -15.43 -18.31 -17.58
CA ASN A 6 -16.38 -17.29 -17.14
C ASN A 6 -16.59 -17.24 -15.60
N SER A 7 -16.06 -18.20 -14.85
CA SER A 7 -16.16 -18.28 -13.39
C SER A 7 -15.45 -17.12 -12.67
N ALA A 8 -14.31 -16.63 -13.17
CA ALA A 8 -13.53 -15.60 -12.48
C ALA A 8 -14.24 -14.23 -12.43
N LYS A 9 -15.03 -13.90 -13.46
CA LYS A 9 -15.84 -12.68 -13.51
C LYS A 9 -16.99 -12.70 -12.51
N ILE A 10 -17.56 -13.88 -12.23
CA ILE A 10 -18.73 -14.02 -11.35
C ILE A 10 -18.35 -13.84 -9.88
N TYR A 11 -17.16 -14.29 -9.47
CA TYR A 11 -16.72 -14.19 -8.07
C TYR A 11 -16.24 -12.79 -7.68
N LEU A 12 -15.51 -12.08 -8.55
CA LEU A 12 -15.19 -10.66 -8.35
C LEU A 12 -16.45 -9.80 -8.25
N LEU A 13 -17.45 -10.07 -9.10
CA LEU A 13 -18.75 -9.38 -9.03
C LEU A 13 -19.49 -9.68 -7.71
N SER A 14 -19.36 -10.90 -7.17
CA SER A 14 -20.04 -11.29 -5.92
C SER A 14 -19.41 -10.68 -4.66
N ILE A 15 -18.09 -10.51 -4.63
CA ILE A 15 -17.38 -9.82 -3.54
C ILE A 15 -17.70 -8.33 -3.61
N PHE A 16 -17.67 -7.74 -4.81
CA PHE A 16 -18.06 -6.35 -5.06
C PHE A 16 -19.52 -6.08 -4.65
N LEU A 17 -20.44 -7.02 -4.96
CA LEU A 17 -21.85 -6.91 -4.59
C LEU A 17 -22.08 -7.09 -3.08
N CYS A 18 -21.33 -7.96 -2.39
CA CYS A 18 -21.41 -8.09 -0.93
C CYS A 18 -20.91 -6.83 -0.22
N LEU A 19 -19.82 -6.22 -0.70
CA LEU A 19 -19.32 -4.94 -0.19
C LEU A 19 -20.31 -3.80 -0.44
N LEU A 20 -20.92 -3.72 -1.64
CA LEU A 20 -21.97 -2.74 -1.95
C LEU A 20 -23.24 -2.89 -1.11
N LEU A 21 -23.61 -4.12 -0.75
CA LEU A 21 -24.78 -4.38 0.09
C LEU A 21 -24.52 -4.06 1.57
N ALA A 22 -23.28 -4.23 2.05
CA ALA A 22 -22.87 -3.86 3.40
C ALA A 22 -22.80 -2.33 3.60
N THR A 23 -22.38 -1.58 2.58
CA THR A 23 -22.32 -0.10 2.64
C THR A 23 -23.70 0.55 2.55
N ASN A 24 -24.60 0.04 1.71
CA ASN A 24 -25.96 0.58 1.58
C ASN A 24 -26.81 0.42 2.86
N ASN A 25 -26.66 -0.69 3.58
CA ASN A 25 -27.38 -0.90 4.85
C ASN A 25 -26.88 0.04 5.95
N SER A 26 -25.57 0.30 6.00
CA SER A 26 -24.96 1.22 6.96
C SER A 26 -25.36 2.68 6.66
N PHE A 27 -25.40 3.07 5.37
CA PHE A 27 -25.83 4.41 4.94
C PHE A 27 -27.33 4.67 5.23
N SER A 28 -28.20 3.66 5.04
CA SER A 28 -29.63 3.78 5.36
C SER A 28 -29.90 3.96 6.86
N GLN A 29 -29.15 3.27 7.72
CA GLN A 29 -29.30 3.44 9.17
C GLN A 29 -28.78 4.80 9.67
N GLN A 30 -27.67 5.28 9.09
CA GLN A 30 -27.10 6.56 9.47
C GLN A 30 -27.99 7.73 9.05
N ASN A 31 -28.58 7.71 7.83
CA ASN A 31 -29.51 8.75 7.37
C ASN A 31 -30.80 8.83 8.21
N ASN A 32 -31.36 7.70 8.64
CA ASN A 32 -32.55 7.68 9.50
C ASN A 32 -32.26 8.21 10.92
N SER A 33 -31.04 8.00 11.42
CA SER A 33 -30.63 8.54 12.72
C SER A 33 -30.37 10.05 12.66
N SER A 34 -29.76 10.54 11.59
CA SER A 34 -29.46 11.96 11.36
C SER A 34 -30.71 12.79 11.08
N GLN A 35 -31.69 12.28 10.31
CA GLN A 35 -32.96 12.98 10.07
C GLN A 35 -33.78 13.14 11.35
N ASN A 36 -33.87 12.10 12.19
CA ASN A 36 -34.57 12.19 13.47
C ASN A 36 -33.91 13.17 14.46
N GLN A 37 -32.59 13.34 14.40
CA GLN A 37 -31.87 14.33 15.21
C GLN A 37 -32.00 15.75 14.67
N GLN A 38 -32.09 15.93 13.34
CA GLN A 38 -32.29 17.22 12.68
C GLN A 38 -33.71 17.75 12.96
N GLU A 39 -34.75 16.91 12.87
CA GLU A 39 -36.14 17.31 13.18
C GLU A 39 -36.31 17.74 14.65
N GLN A 40 -35.61 17.09 15.59
CA GLN A 40 -35.61 17.49 17.00
C GLN A 40 -34.82 18.79 17.26
N LYS A 41 -33.76 19.06 16.48
CA LYS A 41 -33.00 20.32 16.57
C LYS A 41 -33.76 21.49 15.96
N ASP A 42 -34.46 21.27 14.84
CA ASP A 42 -35.25 22.31 14.16
C ASP A 42 -36.55 22.65 14.92
N ALA A 43 -37.11 21.69 15.67
CA ALA A 43 -38.20 21.95 16.61
C ALA A 43 -37.76 22.84 17.79
N LYS A 44 -36.51 22.69 18.27
CA LYS A 44 -35.94 23.54 19.34
C LYS A 44 -35.48 24.92 18.85
N LYS A 45 -35.07 25.04 17.59
CA LYS A 45 -34.55 26.30 17.02
C LYS A 45 -35.64 27.31 16.64
N LYS A 46 -36.91 26.90 16.57
CA LYS A 46 -38.06 27.80 16.32
C LYS A 46 -38.52 28.60 17.55
N GLU A 47 -37.96 28.36 18.74
CA GLU A 47 -38.39 29.02 19.99
C GLU A 47 -37.46 30.13 20.52
N SER A 48 -36.31 30.42 19.90
CA SER A 48 -35.44 31.54 20.35
C SER A 48 -35.08 32.51 19.23
N ASN A 49 -35.47 33.76 19.46
CA ASN A 49 -35.53 34.92 18.57
C ASN A 49 -34.20 35.46 18.01
N LYS A 50 -34.31 36.00 16.78
CA LYS A 50 -33.75 37.22 16.13
C LYS A 50 -32.23 37.55 16.08
N PRO A 51 -31.79 38.26 15.00
CA PRO A 51 -30.40 38.25 14.52
C PRO A 51 -29.57 39.46 14.97
N ILE A 52 -28.25 39.25 15.10
CA ILE A 52 -27.23 40.30 15.06
C ILE A 52 -26.22 39.89 13.99
N ALA A 53 -25.90 40.84 13.12
CA ALA A 53 -24.98 40.70 12.00
C ALA A 53 -23.52 40.77 12.47
N GLU A 54 -22.67 39.88 11.95
CA GLU A 54 -21.23 40.07 11.96
C GLU A 54 -20.64 39.49 10.67
N LYS A 55 -19.87 40.32 9.97
CA LYS A 55 -19.10 39.96 8.78
C LYS A 55 -17.84 39.24 9.24
N THR A 56 -17.51 38.12 8.63
CA THR A 56 -16.11 37.66 8.58
C THR A 56 -15.88 36.91 7.28
N GLU A 57 -15.01 37.51 6.46
CA GLU A 57 -14.33 36.94 5.32
C GLU A 57 -13.57 35.69 5.77
N LYS A 58 -13.73 34.58 5.05
CA LYS A 58 -12.88 33.38 5.20
C LYS A 58 -12.33 33.04 3.84
N ASP A 59 -11.02 33.16 3.73
CA ASP A 59 -10.22 32.60 2.66
C ASP A 59 -10.30 31.07 2.76
N ASN A 60 -10.71 30.44 1.67
CA ASN A 60 -10.66 28.98 1.51
C ASN A 60 -9.26 28.60 1.04
N ALA A 61 -8.50 27.94 1.91
CA ALA A 61 -7.37 27.12 1.49
C ALA A 61 -7.90 25.69 1.39
N GLU A 62 -8.03 25.19 0.16
CA GLU A 62 -8.26 23.77 -0.13
C GLU A 62 -6.98 23.01 0.27
N SER A 63 -7.13 22.03 1.16
CA SER A 63 -6.10 21.07 1.49
C SER A 63 -6.06 20.01 0.40
N GLU A 64 -5.00 20.00 -0.40
CA GLU A 64 -4.65 18.88 -1.27
C GLU A 64 -4.30 17.68 -0.35
N GLU A 65 -5.07 16.60 -0.47
CA GLU A 65 -4.96 15.39 0.34
C GLU A 65 -4.16 14.36 -0.48
N SER A 66 -2.95 14.02 -0.04
CA SER A 66 -2.04 13.14 -0.77
C SER A 66 -2.28 11.66 -0.49
N ILE A 67 -2.16 10.87 -1.54
CA ILE A 67 -2.27 9.41 -1.52
C ILE A 67 -0.96 8.85 -0.96
N GLU A 68 -1.00 8.17 0.20
CA GLU A 68 0.16 7.45 0.72
C GLU A 68 0.46 6.20 -0.14
N VAL A 69 1.50 6.29 -0.95
CA VAL A 69 2.08 5.19 -1.75
C VAL A 69 3.08 4.40 -0.88
N PRO A 70 3.22 3.06 -1.03
CA PRO A 70 4.18 2.24 -0.30
C PRO A 70 5.60 2.82 -0.27
N LEU A 71 6.32 2.63 0.84
CA LEU A 71 7.59 3.30 1.20
C LEU A 71 8.71 3.31 0.14
N LEU A 72 8.74 2.36 -0.79
CA LEU A 72 9.70 2.41 -1.91
C LEU A 72 9.42 3.57 -2.88
N ILE A 73 8.24 4.17 -2.76
CA ILE A 73 7.72 5.22 -3.62
C ILE A 73 6.95 6.26 -2.78
N GLN A 74 7.43 6.62 -1.59
CA GLN A 74 6.98 7.87 -0.98
C GLN A 74 7.69 9.03 -1.69
N SER A 75 6.96 9.72 -2.58
CA SER A 75 7.35 11.05 -3.01
C SER A 75 7.17 12.01 -1.84
N ASP A 76 8.26 12.39 -1.19
CA ASP A 76 8.26 13.58 -0.34
C ASP A 76 7.83 14.77 -1.22
N GLU A 77 6.66 15.35 -0.93
CA GLU A 77 6.09 16.50 -1.65
C GLU A 77 7.05 17.70 -1.71
N ASN A 78 8.05 17.74 -0.83
CA ASN A 78 9.06 18.80 -0.77
C ASN A 78 10.42 18.39 -1.35
N ALA A 79 10.65 17.11 -1.67
CA ALA A 79 11.83 16.66 -2.39
C ALA A 79 11.53 16.65 -3.89
N GLY A 80 11.81 17.77 -4.55
CA GLY A 80 11.62 17.95 -6.00
C GLY A 80 12.45 16.99 -6.87
N TRP A 81 12.07 15.72 -6.91
CA TRP A 81 12.54 14.77 -7.90
C TRP A 81 11.80 15.04 -9.20
N THR A 82 12.55 15.49 -10.19
CA THR A 82 12.08 15.64 -11.56
C THR A 82 11.78 14.25 -12.12
N SER A 83 10.53 14.02 -12.53
CA SER A 83 10.21 12.86 -13.38
C SER A 83 11.17 12.86 -14.57
N ALA A 84 11.95 11.79 -14.73
CA ALA A 84 12.94 11.66 -15.81
C ALA A 84 12.31 11.81 -17.21
N THR A 85 10.99 11.66 -17.31
CA THR A 85 10.21 11.74 -18.53
C THR A 85 9.45 13.06 -18.70
N ASN A 86 9.66 14.04 -17.80
CA ASN A 86 9.02 15.35 -17.79
C ASN A 86 7.49 15.26 -18.00
N GLY A 87 6.82 14.32 -17.31
CA GLY A 87 5.36 14.23 -17.25
C GLY A 87 4.64 13.85 -18.55
N TRP A 88 5.36 13.31 -19.55
CA TRP A 88 4.80 12.84 -20.83
C TRP A 88 3.85 13.84 -21.51
N ILE A 89 4.30 15.08 -21.74
CA ILE A 89 3.51 16.13 -22.43
C ILE A 89 2.18 16.40 -21.69
N GLY A 90 2.22 16.40 -20.35
CA GLY A 90 1.07 16.68 -19.49
C GLY A 90 0.04 15.55 -19.39
N LEU A 91 0.27 14.39 -20.00
CA LEU A 91 -0.61 13.23 -19.86
C LEU A 91 -0.65 12.74 -18.42
N ARG A 92 0.49 12.73 -17.72
CA ARG A 92 0.56 12.33 -16.29
C ARG A 92 -0.35 13.21 -15.44
N SER A 93 -0.27 14.53 -15.59
CA SER A 93 -1.12 15.49 -14.88
C SER A 93 -2.60 15.29 -15.19
N LYS A 94 -2.97 15.07 -16.47
CA LYS A 94 -4.36 14.81 -16.87
C LYS A 94 -4.93 13.49 -16.35
N LEU A 95 -4.08 12.50 -16.09
CA LEU A 95 -4.49 11.25 -15.45
C LEU A 95 -4.66 11.46 -13.94
N ALA A 96 -3.74 12.19 -13.31
CA ALA A 96 -3.83 12.53 -11.90
C ALA A 96 -5.10 13.35 -11.58
N GLU A 97 -5.44 14.35 -12.42
CA GLU A 97 -6.71 15.09 -12.34
C GLU A 97 -7.96 14.19 -12.45
N LYS A 98 -7.80 12.97 -12.98
CA LYS A 98 -8.87 11.97 -13.09
C LYS A 98 -8.77 10.87 -12.03
N GLY A 99 -7.94 11.06 -11.01
CA GLY A 99 -7.74 10.10 -9.94
C GLY A 99 -6.95 8.86 -10.38
N ILE A 100 -6.04 9.00 -11.34
CA ILE A 100 -5.16 7.92 -11.80
C ILE A 100 -3.72 8.39 -11.74
N GLU A 101 -2.92 7.80 -10.87
CA GLU A 101 -1.50 8.11 -10.79
C GLU A 101 -0.68 6.91 -11.25
N LEU A 102 0.38 7.19 -12.00
CA LEU A 102 1.29 6.18 -12.51
C LEU A 102 2.71 6.57 -12.14
N GLU A 103 3.36 5.65 -11.44
CA GLU A 103 4.71 5.79 -10.96
C GLU A 103 5.56 4.64 -11.47
N THR A 104 6.77 4.99 -11.90
CA THR A 104 7.70 4.02 -12.47
C THR A 104 9.11 4.31 -11.98
N ALA A 105 9.78 3.29 -11.45
CA ALA A 105 11.18 3.38 -11.04
C ALA A 105 11.99 2.25 -11.68
N ILE A 106 13.28 2.53 -11.90
CA ILE A 106 14.26 1.54 -12.33
C ILE A 106 15.48 1.70 -11.43
N THR A 107 15.84 0.63 -10.73
CA THR A 107 17.00 0.58 -9.83
C THR A 107 17.99 -0.43 -10.38
N GLY A 108 19.29 -0.08 -10.38
CA GLY A 108 20.34 -0.95 -10.88
C GLY A 108 21.57 -0.94 -9.98
N ASP A 109 21.96 -2.11 -9.50
CA ASP A 109 23.11 -2.30 -8.60
C ASP A 109 24.21 -3.09 -9.31
N MET A 110 25.46 -2.62 -9.19
CA MET A 110 26.65 -3.37 -9.58
C MET A 110 27.50 -3.67 -8.36
N ILE A 111 27.60 -4.94 -7.98
CA ILE A 111 28.25 -5.38 -6.75
C ILE A 111 29.36 -6.36 -7.11
N SER A 112 30.51 -6.22 -6.44
CA SER A 112 31.69 -7.07 -6.64
C SER A 112 32.14 -7.65 -5.30
N ASN A 113 32.14 -8.98 -5.16
CA ASN A 113 32.83 -9.64 -4.06
C ASN A 113 34.33 -9.76 -4.40
N VAL A 114 35.14 -8.88 -3.82
CA VAL A 114 36.58 -8.78 -4.13
C VAL A 114 37.44 -9.76 -3.33
N SER A 115 37.01 -10.16 -2.13
CA SER A 115 37.76 -11.06 -1.25
C SER A 115 36.89 -11.65 -0.15
N GLY A 116 37.15 -12.91 0.26
CA GLY A 116 36.36 -13.61 1.27
C GLY A 116 35.07 -14.21 0.69
N GLY A 117 34.14 -14.60 1.56
CA GLY A 117 32.88 -15.24 1.16
C GLY A 117 33.09 -16.63 0.55
N ILE A 118 32.15 -17.04 -0.30
CA ILE A 118 32.19 -18.32 -1.03
C ILE A 118 33.23 -18.24 -2.16
N SER A 119 33.17 -17.19 -2.99
CA SER A 119 34.10 -16.97 -4.09
C SER A 119 34.08 -15.52 -4.57
N SER A 120 35.15 -15.05 -5.20
CA SER A 120 35.17 -13.72 -5.82
C SER A 120 34.31 -13.68 -7.09
N GLY A 121 33.61 -12.58 -7.33
CA GLY A 121 32.78 -12.43 -8.51
C GLY A 121 32.02 -11.11 -8.54
N ASN A 122 31.28 -10.90 -9.62
CA ASN A 122 30.50 -9.68 -9.84
C ASN A 122 29.04 -10.06 -10.14
N ALA A 123 28.13 -9.27 -9.61
CA ALA A 123 26.71 -9.34 -9.91
C ALA A 123 26.22 -7.97 -10.39
N PHE A 124 25.31 -8.00 -11.35
CA PHE A 124 24.54 -6.84 -11.76
C PHE A 124 23.07 -7.18 -11.58
N LEU A 125 22.34 -6.32 -10.88
CA LEU A 125 20.94 -6.48 -10.52
C LEU A 125 20.15 -5.31 -11.09
N ASN A 126 18.91 -5.57 -11.47
CA ASN A 126 17.98 -4.56 -11.93
C ASN A 126 16.60 -4.87 -11.37
N ASN A 127 15.95 -3.83 -10.88
CA ASN A 127 14.58 -3.85 -10.44
C ASN A 127 13.79 -2.79 -11.20
N VAL A 128 12.58 -3.14 -11.63
CA VAL A 128 11.64 -2.26 -12.33
C VAL A 128 10.34 -2.26 -11.57
N ASP A 129 9.93 -1.07 -11.16
CA ASP A 129 8.71 -0.83 -10.41
C ASP A 129 7.72 -0.09 -11.29
N VAL A 130 6.48 -0.57 -11.34
CA VAL A 130 5.38 0.10 -12.03
C VAL A 130 4.15 0.05 -11.13
N ALA A 131 3.84 1.16 -10.48
CA ALA A 131 2.69 1.30 -9.60
C ALA A 131 1.63 2.19 -10.25
N ILE A 132 0.37 1.78 -10.13
CA ILE A 132 -0.79 2.55 -10.55
C ILE A 132 -1.76 2.64 -9.37
N SER A 133 -2.03 3.86 -8.93
CA SER A 133 -3.06 4.16 -7.93
C SER A 133 -4.31 4.70 -8.61
N PHE A 134 -5.46 4.39 -8.01
CA PHE A 134 -6.77 4.81 -8.47
C PHE A 134 -7.53 5.41 -7.29
N ASP A 135 -7.86 6.69 -7.38
CA ASP A 135 -8.69 7.41 -6.42
C ASP A 135 -10.18 7.14 -6.70
N GLY A 136 -10.84 6.42 -5.80
CA GLY A 136 -12.21 5.99 -5.95
C GLY A 136 -13.23 7.12 -5.93
N GLU A 137 -12.93 8.21 -5.22
CA GLU A 137 -13.79 9.40 -5.16
C GLU A 137 -13.84 10.10 -6.51
N THR A 138 -12.69 10.43 -7.09
CA THR A 138 -12.58 11.10 -8.38
C THR A 138 -13.10 10.23 -9.52
N LEU A 139 -12.86 8.92 -9.47
CA LEU A 139 -13.24 8.00 -10.56
C LEU A 139 -14.74 7.66 -10.56
N MET A 140 -15.35 7.48 -9.39
CA MET A 140 -16.71 6.94 -9.29
C MET A 140 -17.51 7.45 -8.08
N GLY A 141 -17.02 8.46 -7.35
CA GLY A 141 -17.67 9.00 -6.16
C GLY A 141 -17.62 8.08 -4.95
N TRP A 142 -16.72 7.09 -4.93
CA TRP A 142 -16.54 6.20 -3.79
C TRP A 142 -15.56 6.83 -2.79
N GLN A 143 -16.10 7.67 -1.90
CA GLN A 143 -15.35 8.39 -0.87
C GLN A 143 -14.38 7.47 -0.09
N GLY A 144 -13.13 7.90 0.05
CA GLY A 144 -12.10 7.24 0.85
C GLY A 144 -11.65 5.87 0.33
N ALA A 145 -12.02 5.50 -0.91
CA ALA A 145 -11.59 4.25 -1.52
C ALA A 145 -10.36 4.46 -2.40
N THR A 146 -9.35 3.61 -2.24
CA THR A 146 -8.14 3.62 -3.08
C THR A 146 -7.85 2.20 -3.56
N LEU A 147 -7.61 2.03 -4.86
CA LEU A 147 -7.12 0.78 -5.45
C LEU A 147 -5.68 0.98 -5.92
N LEU A 148 -4.79 0.07 -5.53
CA LEU A 148 -3.41 0.07 -6.01
C LEU A 148 -3.09 -1.22 -6.76
N THR A 149 -2.39 -1.10 -7.87
CA THR A 149 -1.76 -2.22 -8.59
C THR A 149 -0.29 -1.92 -8.79
N TYR A 150 0.58 -2.83 -8.35
CA TYR A 150 2.02 -2.69 -8.46
C TYR A 150 2.60 -3.91 -9.16
N ILE A 151 3.25 -3.67 -10.29
CA ILE A 151 4.01 -4.66 -11.07
C ILE A 151 5.49 -4.50 -10.75
N LEU A 152 6.12 -5.62 -10.43
CA LEU A 152 7.53 -5.75 -10.10
C LEU A 152 8.24 -6.60 -11.15
N GLY A 153 9.38 -6.11 -11.65
CA GLY A 153 10.26 -6.82 -12.57
C GLY A 153 11.68 -6.89 -12.03
N ASN A 154 12.20 -8.10 -11.82
CA ASN A 154 13.58 -8.32 -11.33
C ASN A 154 14.42 -9.08 -12.36
N TYR A 155 15.66 -8.64 -12.53
CA TYR A 155 16.59 -9.20 -13.50
C TYR A 155 18.05 -9.06 -13.07
N GLY A 156 18.83 -10.12 -13.24
CA GLY A 156 20.27 -10.05 -13.05
C GLY A 156 20.85 -11.35 -12.52
N GLY A 157 21.96 -11.22 -11.83
CA GLY A 157 22.53 -12.26 -10.96
C GLY A 157 22.50 -11.81 -9.50
N SER A 158 22.70 -12.75 -8.57
CA SER A 158 22.72 -12.45 -7.13
C SER A 158 24.15 -12.28 -6.61
N PRO A 159 24.48 -11.21 -5.87
CA PRO A 159 25.73 -11.10 -5.14
C PRO A 159 25.82 -12.14 -4.01
N GLY A 160 24.68 -12.61 -3.49
CA GLY A 160 24.60 -13.69 -2.51
C GLY A 160 25.26 -14.99 -2.96
N ASP A 161 25.25 -15.29 -4.26
CA ASP A 161 25.93 -16.46 -4.85
C ASP A 161 27.46 -16.45 -4.61
N TYR A 162 28.05 -15.26 -4.43
CA TYR A 162 29.48 -15.07 -4.22
C TYR A 162 29.82 -14.83 -2.74
N VAL A 163 28.97 -14.09 -2.03
CA VAL A 163 29.20 -13.70 -0.64
C VAL A 163 28.79 -14.82 0.32
N GLY A 164 27.71 -15.55 0.03
CA GLY A 164 27.08 -16.50 0.94
C GLY A 164 26.34 -15.80 2.08
N ASP A 165 25.58 -14.76 1.75
CA ASP A 165 24.94 -13.90 2.74
C ASP A 165 23.70 -14.54 3.39
N PHE A 166 23.32 -14.00 4.55
CA PHE A 166 22.09 -14.35 5.26
C PHE A 166 21.09 -13.17 5.33
N GLN A 167 21.60 -11.94 5.27
CA GLN A 167 20.82 -10.72 5.44
C GLN A 167 20.67 -9.92 4.14
N GLY A 168 21.05 -10.50 2.99
CA GLY A 168 21.05 -9.81 1.70
C GLY A 168 22.18 -8.80 1.57
N VAL A 169 22.92 -8.84 0.46
CA VAL A 169 23.91 -7.79 0.14
C VAL A 169 23.23 -6.57 -0.51
N SER A 170 22.18 -6.77 -1.31
CA SER A 170 21.38 -5.72 -1.95
C SER A 170 19.89 -5.89 -1.65
N ASN A 171 19.21 -4.76 -1.42
CA ASN A 171 17.76 -4.63 -1.26
C ASN A 171 16.96 -5.09 -2.48
N ILE A 172 17.59 -5.14 -3.67
CA ILE A 172 16.95 -5.58 -4.91
C ILE A 172 17.42 -6.97 -5.36
N ASP A 173 18.06 -7.74 -4.47
CA ASP A 173 18.47 -9.10 -4.77
C ASP A 173 17.26 -10.05 -4.74
N ALA A 174 16.84 -10.48 -5.94
CA ALA A 174 15.70 -11.36 -6.13
C ALA A 174 15.88 -12.22 -7.38
N PHE A 175 15.14 -13.32 -7.43
CA PHE A 175 15.08 -14.17 -8.62
C PHE A 175 14.46 -13.45 -9.81
N ASN A 176 14.94 -13.79 -11.01
CA ASN A 176 14.46 -13.16 -12.25
C ASN A 176 12.97 -13.49 -12.52
N THR A 177 12.13 -12.45 -12.54
CA THR A 177 10.67 -12.61 -12.67
C THR A 177 9.98 -11.29 -13.03
N TRP A 178 8.78 -11.40 -13.60
CA TRP A 178 7.77 -10.35 -13.50
C TRP A 178 6.61 -10.84 -12.66
N LYS A 179 5.99 -9.95 -11.89
CA LYS A 179 4.77 -10.26 -11.14
C LYS A 179 3.99 -9.00 -10.82
N VAL A 180 2.68 -9.16 -10.65
CA VAL A 180 1.91 -8.28 -9.77
C VAL A 180 2.40 -8.56 -8.36
N TYR A 181 3.07 -7.57 -7.77
CA TYR A 181 3.63 -7.59 -6.43
C TYR A 181 2.61 -7.09 -5.41
N GLU A 182 1.95 -5.96 -5.64
CA GLU A 182 0.80 -5.54 -4.82
C GLU A 182 -0.46 -5.38 -5.66
N LEU A 183 -1.59 -5.73 -5.06
CA LEU A 183 -2.93 -5.51 -5.60
C LEU A 183 -3.90 -5.48 -4.43
N TRP A 184 -4.27 -4.29 -3.98
CA TRP A 184 -5.12 -4.13 -2.81
C TRP A 184 -6.12 -2.98 -2.99
N LEU A 185 -7.24 -3.11 -2.30
CA LEU A 185 -8.23 -2.06 -2.09
C LEU A 185 -8.11 -1.59 -0.64
N GLU A 186 -8.02 -0.29 -0.44
CA GLU A 186 -8.10 0.37 0.85
C GLU A 186 -9.36 1.22 0.91
N GLN A 187 -9.95 1.27 2.10
CA GLN A 187 -11.13 2.06 2.37
C GLN A 187 -10.99 2.76 3.71
N ASN A 188 -10.97 4.09 3.66
CA ASN A 188 -10.99 4.96 4.81
C ASN A 188 -12.41 5.35 5.20
N PHE A 189 -12.63 5.57 6.49
CA PHE A 189 -13.91 5.99 7.05
C PHE A 189 -13.70 6.92 8.24
N ALA A 190 -14.78 7.63 8.59
CA ALA A 190 -14.85 8.50 9.78
C ALA A 190 -13.73 9.56 9.79
N GLN A 191 -13.64 10.34 8.70
CA GLN A 191 -12.57 11.35 8.53
C GLN A 191 -11.20 10.70 8.72
N ASP A 192 -10.97 9.63 7.97
CA ASP A 192 -9.70 8.87 7.90
C ASP A 192 -9.18 8.30 9.22
N SER A 193 -10.00 8.34 10.26
CA SER A 193 -9.66 7.76 11.57
C SER A 193 -9.59 6.22 11.51
N TRP A 194 -10.31 5.60 10.58
CA TRP A 194 -10.28 4.15 10.36
C TRP A 194 -9.93 3.84 8.92
N SER A 195 -9.05 2.86 8.73
CA SER A 195 -8.71 2.35 7.42
C SER A 195 -8.70 0.82 7.38
N PHE A 196 -9.32 0.26 6.35
CA PHE A 196 -9.36 -1.16 6.05
C PHE A 196 -8.73 -1.44 4.70
N LYS A 197 -7.70 -2.28 4.66
CA LYS A 197 -6.99 -2.67 3.44
C LYS A 197 -7.07 -4.18 3.22
N ALA A 198 -7.31 -4.60 1.99
CA ALA A 198 -7.46 -6.00 1.61
C ALA A 198 -6.87 -6.29 0.23
N GLY A 199 -6.06 -7.35 0.12
CA GLY A 199 -5.48 -7.78 -1.16
C GLY A 199 -4.13 -8.44 -1.03
N LEU A 200 -3.32 -8.38 -2.09
CA LEU A 200 -1.89 -8.67 -2.01
C LEU A 200 -1.18 -7.44 -1.45
N ILE A 201 -0.66 -7.55 -0.23
CA ILE A 201 -0.12 -6.43 0.55
C ILE A 201 1.33 -6.74 0.92
N ASP A 202 2.22 -5.78 0.72
CA ASP A 202 3.55 -5.83 1.32
C ASP A 202 3.44 -5.50 2.83
N LEU A 203 3.87 -6.42 3.66
CA LEU A 203 3.94 -6.25 5.11
C LEU A 203 4.93 -5.16 5.46
N ASN A 204 6.07 -5.05 4.78
CA ASN A 204 7.11 -4.08 5.12
C ASN A 204 6.82 -2.67 4.60
N SER A 205 5.79 -2.50 3.76
CA SER A 205 5.25 -1.17 3.46
C SER A 205 4.32 -0.65 4.55
N GLU A 206 3.76 -1.55 5.39
CA GLU A 206 2.79 -1.20 6.43
C GLU A 206 3.38 -1.30 7.84
N PHE A 207 4.24 -2.29 8.11
CA PHE A 207 4.77 -2.65 9.42
C PHE A 207 6.29 -2.73 9.38
N TYR A 208 6.95 -2.41 10.50
CA TYR A 208 8.42 -2.39 10.58
C TYR A 208 9.01 -1.49 9.48
N VAL A 209 8.36 -0.33 9.28
CA VAL A 209 8.76 0.64 8.29
C VAL A 209 9.94 1.46 8.82
N THR A 210 11.01 1.59 8.04
CA THR A 210 12.15 2.46 8.36
C THR A 210 12.48 3.32 7.14
N GLU A 211 11.95 4.54 7.08
CA GLU A 211 12.11 5.44 5.92
C GLU A 211 13.59 5.66 5.54
N THR A 212 14.44 5.89 6.54
CA THR A 212 15.87 6.12 6.32
C THR A 212 16.62 4.91 5.77
N ALA A 213 16.04 3.70 5.85
CA ALA A 213 16.62 2.49 5.30
C ALA A 213 16.72 2.52 3.77
N GLY A 214 15.82 3.24 3.10
CA GLY A 214 15.77 3.34 1.64
C GLY A 214 17.03 3.96 1.01
N PHE A 215 17.85 4.67 1.80
CA PHE A 215 19.13 5.22 1.34
C PHE A 215 20.27 4.20 1.31
N PHE A 216 20.09 3.03 1.91
CA PHE A 216 21.14 2.02 2.03
C PHE A 216 20.92 0.88 1.03
N ILE A 217 22.03 0.32 0.54
CA ILE A 217 22.00 -0.83 -0.37
C ILE A 217 21.66 -2.12 0.38
N ASN A 218 22.14 -2.28 1.61
CA ASN A 218 22.03 -3.54 2.35
C ASN A 218 20.64 -3.73 2.98
N SER A 219 20.10 -4.94 2.89
CA SER A 219 18.74 -5.23 3.37
C SER A 219 18.57 -5.19 4.88
N SER A 220 19.66 -5.36 5.63
CA SER A 220 19.63 -5.31 7.11
C SER A 220 19.26 -3.93 7.67
N PHE A 221 19.28 -2.87 6.87
CA PHE A 221 18.85 -1.53 7.31
C PHE A 221 17.32 -1.38 7.35
N GLY A 222 16.59 -2.22 6.60
CA GLY A 222 15.13 -2.23 6.57
C GLY A 222 14.55 -3.17 7.63
N ILE A 223 13.75 -4.13 7.19
CA ILE A 223 13.22 -5.17 8.08
C ILE A 223 14.34 -6.08 8.60
N GLY A 224 14.36 -6.30 9.92
CA GLY A 224 15.36 -7.15 10.56
C GLY A 224 15.28 -8.62 10.13
N ALA A 225 16.41 -9.31 10.09
CA ALA A 225 16.49 -10.71 9.66
C ALA A 225 15.65 -11.65 10.56
N GLU A 226 15.47 -11.29 11.83
CA GLU A 226 14.61 -12.00 12.77
C GLU A 226 13.14 -12.06 12.34
N PHE A 227 12.68 -11.07 11.56
CA PHE A 227 11.32 -11.06 11.01
C PHE A 227 11.31 -11.49 9.54
N ALA A 228 12.27 -11.02 8.74
CA ALA A 228 12.39 -11.37 7.32
C ALA A 228 12.55 -12.88 7.07
N GLN A 229 13.13 -13.61 8.03
CA GLN A 229 13.37 -15.07 7.93
C GLN A 229 12.26 -15.91 8.59
N THR A 230 11.09 -15.33 8.84
CA THR A 230 9.93 -16.05 9.38
C THR A 230 9.13 -16.75 8.28
N GLY A 231 8.41 -17.82 8.63
CA GLY A 231 7.60 -18.55 7.65
C GLY A 231 8.44 -19.38 6.66
N GLN A 232 7.77 -20.01 5.69
CA GLN A 232 8.43 -20.90 4.72
C GLN A 232 9.10 -20.16 3.56
N ASN A 233 8.68 -18.92 3.29
CA ASN A 233 9.18 -18.10 2.18
C ASN A 233 9.45 -16.65 2.59
N GLY A 234 9.73 -16.42 3.88
CA GLY A 234 9.64 -15.10 4.47
C GLY A 234 8.19 -14.69 4.77
N PRO A 235 7.99 -13.56 5.48
CA PRO A 235 6.70 -12.90 5.56
C PRO A 235 6.32 -12.29 4.20
N SER A 236 5.22 -11.55 4.15
CA SER A 236 4.74 -10.88 2.92
C SER A 236 5.63 -9.69 2.57
N ILE A 237 6.84 -9.88 2.07
CA ILE A 237 7.81 -8.80 1.81
C ILE A 237 8.52 -9.02 0.48
N PHE A 238 9.33 -8.06 0.03
CA PHE A 238 10.03 -8.18 -1.24
C PHE A 238 10.83 -9.50 -1.31
N PRO A 239 10.76 -10.26 -2.43
CA PRO A 239 10.01 -10.02 -3.67
C PRO A 239 8.69 -10.82 -3.78
N ALA A 240 8.07 -11.21 -2.66
CA ALA A 240 6.85 -12.01 -2.64
C ALA A 240 5.83 -11.52 -1.59
N THR A 241 4.65 -11.13 -2.07
CA THR A 241 3.51 -10.80 -1.21
C THR A 241 2.53 -11.96 -1.07
N SER A 242 1.62 -11.79 -0.12
CA SER A 242 0.58 -12.73 0.26
C SER A 242 -0.77 -12.01 0.37
N LEU A 243 -1.86 -12.77 0.38
CA LEU A 243 -3.18 -12.21 0.66
C LEU A 243 -3.25 -11.79 2.13
N ALA A 244 -3.76 -10.59 2.38
CA ALA A 244 -3.90 -10.07 3.73
C ALA A 244 -5.13 -9.19 3.90
N LEU A 245 -5.48 -9.00 5.18
CA LEU A 245 -6.39 -7.99 5.66
C LEU A 245 -5.67 -7.15 6.71
N ARG A 246 -5.74 -5.83 6.58
CA ARG A 246 -5.19 -4.87 7.55
C ARG A 246 -6.28 -3.92 8.01
N VAL A 247 -6.28 -3.64 9.31
CA VAL A 247 -7.05 -2.55 9.92
C VAL A 247 -6.09 -1.58 10.58
N ARG A 248 -6.32 -0.28 10.38
CA ARG A 248 -5.60 0.81 11.03
C ARG A 248 -6.60 1.75 11.70
N TYR A 249 -6.22 2.23 12.87
CA TYR A 249 -6.96 3.22 13.64
C TYR A 249 -6.01 4.36 14.02
N SER A 250 -6.37 5.57 13.59
CA SER A 250 -5.64 6.82 13.85
C SER A 250 -6.56 7.77 14.62
N PRO A 251 -6.62 7.68 15.97
CA PRO A 251 -7.47 8.58 16.78
C PRO A 251 -7.04 10.05 16.72
N MET A 252 -5.79 10.29 16.35
CA MET A 252 -5.12 11.58 16.25
C MET A 252 -4.11 11.50 15.11
N GLU A 253 -3.75 12.62 14.50
CA GLU A 253 -2.75 12.65 13.41
C GLU A 253 -1.38 12.05 13.83
N SER A 254 -1.01 12.22 15.11
CA SER A 254 0.29 11.81 15.63
C SER A 254 0.31 10.42 16.27
N VAL A 255 -0.78 9.66 16.27
CA VAL A 255 -0.86 8.35 16.92
C VAL A 255 -1.68 7.40 16.07
N TYR A 256 -1.15 6.19 15.87
CA TYR A 256 -1.89 5.13 15.21
C TYR A 256 -1.68 3.78 15.91
N GLY A 257 -2.65 2.90 15.71
CA GLY A 257 -2.52 1.47 15.95
C GLY A 257 -3.03 0.71 14.75
N GLN A 258 -2.35 -0.37 14.38
CA GLN A 258 -2.75 -1.20 13.25
C GLN A 258 -2.50 -2.68 13.53
N PHE A 259 -3.27 -3.51 12.86
CA PHE A 259 -3.23 -4.95 12.97
C PHE A 259 -3.52 -5.57 11.61
N ALA A 260 -2.84 -6.67 11.29
CA ALA A 260 -3.04 -7.38 10.05
C ALA A 260 -2.94 -8.89 10.21
N ALA A 261 -3.66 -9.58 9.34
CA ALA A 261 -3.59 -11.02 9.16
C ALA A 261 -3.19 -11.32 7.71
N PHE A 262 -2.06 -11.98 7.54
CA PHE A 262 -1.52 -12.41 6.26
C PHE A 262 -1.63 -13.94 6.13
N ASP A 263 -1.78 -14.43 4.91
CA ASP A 263 -1.41 -15.81 4.60
C ASP A 263 0.08 -15.99 4.96
N ALA A 264 0.40 -17.02 5.74
CA ALA A 264 1.74 -17.21 6.29
C ALA A 264 2.76 -17.75 5.27
N VAL A 265 2.32 -18.10 4.06
CA VAL A 265 3.21 -18.52 2.97
C VAL A 265 3.06 -17.53 1.80
N SER A 266 4.00 -16.59 1.71
CA SER A 266 4.04 -15.63 0.61
C SER A 266 4.38 -16.28 -0.72
N GLY A 267 3.59 -16.02 -1.76
CA GLY A 267 3.82 -16.60 -3.09
C GLY A 267 3.86 -18.14 -3.10
N ASN A 268 4.84 -18.71 -3.80
CA ASN A 268 5.08 -20.16 -3.85
C ASN A 268 6.58 -20.45 -3.70
N PRO A 269 7.02 -21.09 -2.61
CA PRO A 269 8.43 -21.45 -2.42
C PRO A 269 8.99 -22.34 -3.55
N ASP A 270 8.17 -23.25 -4.07
CA ASP A 270 8.57 -24.22 -5.11
C ASP A 270 8.54 -23.62 -6.52
N ASN A 271 7.81 -22.51 -6.72
CA ASN A 271 7.74 -21.80 -7.98
C ASN A 271 7.74 -20.28 -7.74
N PRO A 272 8.93 -19.68 -7.51
CA PRO A 272 9.02 -18.28 -7.11
C PRO A 272 8.58 -17.30 -8.22
N ARG A 273 8.53 -17.76 -9.48
CA ARG A 273 8.26 -16.92 -10.67
C ARG A 273 6.78 -16.60 -10.85
N GLY A 274 6.52 -15.38 -11.30
CA GLY A 274 5.16 -14.88 -11.55
C GLY A 274 4.43 -14.51 -10.26
N THR A 275 3.20 -14.02 -10.41
CA THR A 275 2.27 -13.89 -9.30
C THR A 275 1.65 -15.25 -9.01
N GLN A 276 2.01 -15.85 -7.88
CA GLN A 276 1.41 -17.09 -7.41
C GLN A 276 0.50 -16.77 -6.22
N ILE A 277 -0.80 -16.94 -6.39
CA ILE A 277 -1.78 -16.79 -5.31
C ILE A 277 -2.31 -18.19 -5.02
N HIS A 278 -1.78 -18.81 -3.98
CA HIS A 278 -2.31 -20.06 -3.48
C HIS A 278 -3.54 -19.74 -2.62
N ARG A 279 -4.64 -20.43 -2.92
CA ARG A 279 -5.92 -20.18 -2.29
C ARG A 279 -5.87 -20.77 -0.88
N PHE A 280 -5.63 -19.95 0.15
CA PHE A 280 -5.68 -20.27 1.59
C PHE A 280 -5.57 -21.78 1.83
N ASN A 281 -4.39 -22.34 1.56
CA ASN A 281 -4.24 -23.76 1.78
C ASN A 281 -4.37 -23.97 3.30
N SER A 282 -5.16 -24.95 3.71
CA SER A 282 -5.43 -25.21 5.12
C SER A 282 -4.15 -25.49 5.94
N THR A 283 -3.02 -25.73 5.26
CA THR A 283 -1.71 -25.96 5.86
C THR A 283 -0.83 -24.72 5.99
N ASP A 284 -1.14 -23.61 5.30
CA ASP A 284 -0.23 -22.46 5.25
C ASP A 284 -0.20 -21.73 6.59
N GLY A 285 -1.36 -21.59 7.24
CA GLY A 285 -1.51 -20.89 8.51
C GLY A 285 -1.72 -19.39 8.31
N LEU A 286 -1.64 -18.62 9.40
CA LEU A 286 -1.78 -17.17 9.40
C LEU A 286 -0.61 -16.52 10.11
N LEU A 287 -0.07 -15.46 9.52
CA LEU A 287 0.85 -14.54 10.18
C LEU A 287 0.04 -13.35 10.69
N LEU A 288 0.01 -13.17 12.02
CA LEU A 288 -0.65 -12.04 12.66
C LEU A 288 0.40 -11.04 13.14
N THR A 289 0.23 -9.77 12.79
CA THR A 289 1.12 -8.69 13.19
C THR A 289 0.34 -7.47 13.66
N GLY A 290 0.94 -6.71 14.56
CA GLY A 290 0.36 -5.48 15.09
C GLY A 290 1.44 -4.46 15.41
N GLU A 291 1.12 -3.19 15.21
CA GLU A 291 2.02 -2.07 15.43
C GLU A 291 1.25 -0.90 16.04
N ILE A 292 1.91 -0.16 16.93
CA ILE A 292 1.40 1.08 17.50
C ILE A 292 2.53 2.10 17.37
N GLY A 293 2.24 3.24 16.78
CA GLY A 293 3.21 4.29 16.53
C GLY A 293 2.75 5.64 17.07
N SER A 294 3.72 6.50 17.34
CA SER A 294 3.48 7.92 17.58
C SER A 294 4.50 8.76 16.83
N ILE A 295 4.02 9.70 16.01
CA ILE A 295 4.80 10.58 15.17
C ILE A 295 4.90 11.93 15.89
N ASN A 296 6.08 12.25 16.41
CA ASN A 296 6.34 13.52 17.08
C ASN A 296 7.14 14.44 16.16
N ASN A 297 6.50 15.49 15.62
CA ASN A 297 7.11 16.50 14.75
C ASN A 297 8.05 17.49 15.51
N HIS A 298 8.66 17.07 16.62
CA HIS A 298 9.44 17.93 17.52
C HIS A 298 10.95 17.69 17.51
N TRP A 299 11.49 17.06 16.46
CA TRP A 299 12.94 16.93 16.30
C TRP A 299 13.38 17.74 15.07
N CYS A 300 14.23 18.74 15.36
CA CYS A 300 14.77 19.75 14.44
C CYS A 300 15.70 19.19 13.36
#